data_AF-A0A1F6AYU6-F1
#
_entry.id   AF-A0A1F6AYU6-F1
#
_cell.length_a   1.000
_cell.length_b   1.000
_cell.length_c   1.000
_cell.angle_alpha   90.00
_cell.angle_beta   90.00
_cell.angle_gamma   90.00
#
_symmetry.space_group_name_H-M   'P 1'
#
loop_
_entity.id
_entity.type
_entity.pdbx_description
1 polymer ?
#
loop_
_entity_poly.entity_id
_entity_poly.type
_entity_poly.pdbx_seq_one_letter_code
_entity_poly.pdbx_strand_id
1 'polypeptide(L)'
;MGWMTDEYVRMTNDKWQMTNEEKNKLRATFTGKLIKDGGSEGREEATGLGGLFVLQAVLAEIKSQISNSKNQINAKSKIQNAKRLELGAWSLDFSRPLTVAVQGFGNVGYNVAKFLDEAGITVVAVSDSKGGIYVRDGLSPTKTLECKQKTGKLAGCYCKGSVCDVKGGKQITNEELLALPVDILVPSALESVITGANASRVKAKVVLEMANGPTTPEADTLLYKRGIVVIPDILANSGGVTVSCFEWEQNLKGEHWTKDAVNKELKTKMEAATGVIWDTTKKLKTDLRTAAFIVALERIVQAMK
;
A
#
# COMPACT_ATOMS: atom_id res chain seq x y z
N MET A 1 -24.14 -5.96 -2.76
CA MET A 1 -24.00 -5.55 -4.17
C MET A 1 -24.88 -6.40 -5.08
N GLY A 2 -24.89 -7.74 -4.97
CA GLY A 2 -25.77 -8.62 -5.77
C GLY A 2 -27.24 -8.15 -5.84
N TRP A 3 -27.90 -7.96 -4.70
CA TRP A 3 -29.30 -7.49 -4.68
C TRP A 3 -29.52 -6.12 -5.34
N MET A 4 -28.55 -5.20 -5.27
CA MET A 4 -28.64 -3.90 -5.94
C MET A 4 -28.58 -4.07 -7.46
N THR A 5 -27.68 -4.94 -7.93
CA THR A 5 -27.55 -5.30 -9.34
C THR A 5 -28.82 -5.98 -9.85
N ASP A 6 -29.32 -6.99 -9.15
CA ASP A 6 -30.51 -7.73 -9.55
C ASP A 6 -31.74 -6.83 -9.62
N GLU A 7 -31.93 -5.96 -8.62
CA GLU A 7 -33.06 -5.04 -8.58
C GLU A 7 -32.97 -3.99 -9.71
N TYR A 8 -31.77 -3.45 -9.98
CA TYR A 8 -31.57 -2.51 -11.07
C TYR A 8 -31.84 -3.15 -12.45
N VAL A 9 -31.35 -4.38 -12.66
CA VAL A 9 -31.60 -5.15 -13.90
C VAL A 9 -33.09 -5.42 -14.06
N ARG A 10 -33.79 -5.83 -12.98
CA ARG A 10 -35.23 -6.10 -12.99
C ARG A 10 -36.02 -4.84 -13.37
N MET A 11 -35.82 -3.74 -12.65
CA MET A 11 -36.51 -2.47 -12.90
C MET A 11 -36.28 -1.96 -14.33
N THR A 12 -35.06 -2.11 -14.86
CA THR A 12 -34.74 -1.66 -16.21
C THR A 12 -35.37 -2.57 -17.27
N ASN A 13 -35.34 -3.88 -17.06
CA ASN A 13 -35.96 -4.84 -17.98
C ASN A 13 -37.49 -4.69 -18.02
N ASP A 14 -38.14 -4.51 -16.88
CA ASP A 14 -39.61 -4.34 -16.79
C ASP A 14 -40.07 -3.13 -17.65
N LYS A 15 -39.20 -2.12 -17.78
CA LYS A 15 -39.47 -0.90 -18.55
C LYS A 15 -39.15 -1.02 -20.05
N TRP A 16 -38.09 -1.73 -20.42
CA TRP A 16 -37.52 -1.68 -21.78
C TRP A 16 -37.47 -3.01 -22.53
N GLN A 17 -37.92 -4.12 -21.92
CA GLN A 17 -37.94 -5.46 -22.54
C GLN A 17 -36.59 -5.83 -23.17
N MET A 18 -35.55 -5.87 -22.33
CA MET A 18 -34.16 -5.99 -22.77
C MET A 18 -33.80 -7.42 -23.19
N THR A 19 -32.84 -7.53 -24.10
CA THR A 19 -32.17 -8.78 -24.45
C THR A 19 -31.27 -9.28 -23.32
N ASN A 20 -30.85 -10.54 -23.38
CA ASN A 20 -29.92 -11.11 -22.39
C ASN A 20 -28.54 -10.43 -22.42
N GLU A 21 -28.06 -10.03 -23.60
CA GLU A 21 -26.79 -9.32 -23.74
C GLU A 21 -26.84 -7.95 -23.04
N GLU A 22 -27.92 -7.20 -23.23
CA GLU A 22 -28.09 -5.89 -22.58
C GLU A 22 -28.23 -6.03 -21.06
N LYS A 23 -28.97 -7.03 -20.57
CA LYS A 23 -29.05 -7.33 -19.13
C LYS A 23 -27.69 -7.68 -18.53
N ASN A 24 -26.86 -8.42 -19.28
CA ASN A 24 -25.51 -8.76 -18.83
C ASN A 24 -24.64 -7.51 -18.71
N LYS A 25 -24.72 -6.56 -19.66
CA LYS A 25 -24.00 -5.28 -19.56
C LYS A 25 -24.45 -4.46 -18.34
N LEU A 26 -25.73 -4.51 -17.96
CA LEU A 26 -26.23 -3.86 -16.74
C LEU A 26 -25.63 -4.44 -15.45
N ARG A 27 -25.06 -5.65 -15.47
CA ARG A 27 -24.33 -6.18 -14.30
C ARG A 27 -23.07 -5.37 -13.96
N ALA A 28 -22.58 -4.55 -14.89
CA ALA A 28 -21.49 -3.61 -14.66
C ALA A 28 -21.90 -2.39 -13.82
N THR A 29 -23.20 -2.11 -13.61
CA THR A 29 -23.66 -0.91 -12.88
C THR A 29 -23.10 -0.81 -11.47
N PHE A 30 -22.91 -1.94 -10.79
CA PHE A 30 -22.29 -1.99 -9.46
C PHE A 30 -21.10 -2.94 -9.48
N THR A 31 -20.04 -2.56 -8.79
CA THR A 31 -18.87 -3.40 -8.55
C THR A 31 -18.91 -3.97 -7.14
N GLY A 32 -18.03 -4.93 -6.88
CA GLY A 32 -17.92 -5.58 -5.61
C GLY A 32 -18.96 -6.66 -5.33
N LYS A 33 -19.39 -7.32 -6.39
CA LYS A 33 -20.29 -8.47 -6.35
C LYS A 33 -19.53 -9.71 -5.86
N LEU A 34 -20.27 -10.77 -5.49
CA LEU A 34 -19.66 -12.08 -5.31
C LEU A 34 -19.17 -12.59 -6.66
N ILE A 35 -18.14 -13.44 -6.68
CA ILE A 35 -17.58 -14.00 -7.93
C ILE A 35 -18.68 -14.66 -8.77
N LYS A 36 -19.53 -15.48 -8.14
CA LYS A 36 -20.67 -16.13 -8.79
C LYS A 36 -21.70 -15.17 -9.42
N ASP A 37 -21.70 -13.90 -9.02
CA ASP A 37 -22.65 -12.87 -9.46
C ASP A 37 -21.99 -11.84 -10.41
N GLY A 38 -20.78 -12.10 -10.90
CA GLY A 38 -20.04 -11.19 -11.78
C GLY A 38 -18.95 -10.38 -11.05
N GLY A 39 -18.56 -10.78 -9.85
CA GLY A 39 -17.45 -10.16 -9.10
C GLY A 39 -16.08 -10.53 -9.69
N SER A 40 -15.09 -9.65 -9.54
CA SER A 40 -13.71 -9.95 -9.97
C SER A 40 -12.97 -10.82 -8.96
N GLU A 41 -12.19 -11.78 -9.45
CA GLU A 41 -11.15 -12.44 -8.65
C GLU A 41 -10.09 -11.43 -8.18
N GLY A 42 -9.31 -11.79 -7.16
CA GLY A 42 -8.21 -10.97 -6.63
C GLY A 42 -8.63 -9.76 -5.77
N ARG A 43 -9.93 -9.44 -5.70
CA ARG A 43 -10.44 -8.25 -5.00
C ARG A 43 -10.09 -8.16 -3.51
N GLU A 44 -10.16 -9.28 -2.79
CA GLU A 44 -9.96 -9.31 -1.32
C GLU A 44 -8.57 -8.83 -0.91
N GLU A 45 -7.56 -9.21 -1.68
CA GLU A 45 -6.14 -8.92 -1.40
C GLU A 45 -5.61 -7.71 -2.20
N ALA A 46 -6.40 -7.17 -3.13
CA ALA A 46 -6.00 -6.16 -4.10
C ALA A 46 -5.39 -4.90 -3.47
N THR A 47 -5.95 -4.41 -2.36
CA THR A 47 -5.39 -3.25 -1.65
C THR A 47 -4.00 -3.56 -1.11
N GLY A 48 -3.81 -4.69 -0.43
CA GLY A 48 -2.50 -5.08 0.12
C GLY A 48 -1.46 -5.35 -0.97
N LEU A 49 -1.86 -6.06 -2.03
CA LEU A 49 -0.99 -6.37 -3.16
C LEU A 49 -0.62 -5.12 -3.97
N GLY A 50 -1.57 -4.22 -4.19
CA GLY A 50 -1.32 -2.91 -4.81
C GLY A 50 -0.32 -2.08 -4.02
N GLY A 51 -0.43 -2.07 -2.70
CA GLY A 51 0.54 -1.43 -1.80
C GLY A 51 1.95 -2.00 -1.94
N LEU A 52 2.09 -3.33 -2.07
CA LEU A 52 3.39 -3.96 -2.37
C LEU A 52 3.97 -3.45 -3.70
N PHE A 53 3.18 -3.44 -4.78
CA PHE A 53 3.67 -3.02 -6.10
C PHE A 53 4.11 -1.56 -6.11
N VAL A 54 3.34 -0.67 -5.49
CA VAL A 54 3.74 0.74 -5.33
C VAL A 54 5.03 0.86 -4.54
N LEU A 55 5.14 0.16 -3.41
CA LEU A 55 6.36 0.18 -2.60
C LEU A 55 7.57 -0.31 -3.41
N GLN A 56 7.44 -1.43 -4.14
CA GLN A 56 8.53 -1.97 -4.97
C GLN A 56 8.97 -0.97 -6.04
N ALA A 57 8.02 -0.32 -6.73
CA ALA A 57 8.32 0.70 -7.73
C ALA A 57 9.04 1.92 -7.10
N VAL A 58 8.58 2.41 -5.95
CA VAL A 58 9.25 3.50 -5.20
C VAL A 58 10.66 3.10 -4.74
N LEU A 59 10.82 1.88 -4.19
CA LEU A 59 12.13 1.38 -3.76
C LEU A 59 13.11 1.22 -4.93
N ALA A 60 12.63 0.81 -6.11
CA ALA A 60 13.43 0.73 -7.33
C ALA A 60 13.95 2.11 -7.76
N GLU A 61 13.09 3.12 -7.72
CA GLU A 61 13.46 4.51 -7.99
C GLU A 61 14.49 5.05 -6.98
N ILE A 62 14.28 4.81 -5.68
CA ILE A 62 15.24 5.19 -4.63
C ILE A 62 16.60 4.53 -4.88
N LYS A 63 16.61 3.21 -5.17
CA LYS A 63 17.83 2.46 -5.45
C LYS A 63 18.58 3.00 -6.67
N SER A 64 17.84 3.39 -7.71
CA SER A 64 18.38 4.04 -8.91
C SER A 64 19.04 5.39 -8.57
N GLN A 65 18.37 6.25 -7.79
CA GLN A 65 18.91 7.54 -7.35
C GLN A 65 20.20 7.40 -6.53
N ILE A 66 20.25 6.46 -5.58
CA ILE A 66 21.45 6.18 -4.79
C ILE A 66 22.60 5.74 -5.70
N SER A 67 22.33 4.88 -6.68
CA SER A 67 23.36 4.34 -7.58
C SER A 67 23.93 5.41 -8.51
N ASN A 68 23.07 6.23 -9.12
CA ASN A 68 23.48 7.34 -9.99
C ASN A 68 24.36 8.34 -9.25
N SER A 69 24.07 8.59 -7.99
CA SER A 69 24.78 9.56 -7.19
C SER A 69 26.15 9.08 -6.72
N LYS A 70 26.29 7.79 -6.37
CA LYS A 70 27.60 7.18 -6.13
C LYS A 70 28.51 7.27 -7.35
N ASN A 71 27.95 7.05 -8.55
CA ASN A 71 28.70 7.20 -9.80
C ASN A 71 29.14 8.66 -10.04
N GLN A 72 28.28 9.64 -9.76
CA GLN A 72 28.64 11.05 -9.87
C GLN A 72 29.71 11.49 -8.86
N ILE A 73 29.68 10.99 -7.62
CA ILE A 73 30.69 11.28 -6.59
C ILE A 73 32.05 10.66 -6.98
N ASN A 74 32.05 9.42 -7.47
CA ASN A 74 33.28 8.76 -7.94
C ASN A 74 33.87 9.45 -9.18
N ALA A 75 33.04 10.08 -10.01
CA ALA A 75 33.48 10.89 -11.16
C ALA A 75 33.95 12.31 -10.76
N LYS A 76 33.52 12.83 -9.60
CA LYS A 76 33.85 14.18 -9.11
C LYS A 76 34.55 14.11 -7.75
N SER A 77 35.76 13.54 -7.72
CA SER A 77 36.72 13.98 -6.70
C SER A 77 37.07 15.45 -7.00
N LYS A 78 36.93 16.33 -6.00
CA LYS A 78 37.08 17.81 -6.03
C LYS A 78 35.81 18.59 -6.42
N ILE A 79 34.97 18.90 -5.41
CA ILE A 79 34.60 20.27 -4.96
C ILE A 79 33.43 20.13 -3.96
N GLN A 80 33.55 20.86 -2.84
CA GLN A 80 32.64 20.92 -1.71
C GLN A 80 31.18 21.27 -2.07
N ASN A 81 30.28 20.73 -1.23
CA ASN A 81 28.96 21.24 -0.85
C ASN A 81 27.95 21.51 -1.99
N ALA A 82 27.09 20.52 -2.25
CA ALA A 82 25.83 20.74 -2.95
C ALA A 82 24.65 20.04 -2.24
N LYS A 83 23.79 20.87 -1.64
CA LYS A 83 22.36 20.71 -1.36
C LYS A 83 21.85 19.34 -0.88
N ARG A 84 21.80 19.23 0.44
CA ARG A 84 21.03 18.26 1.26
C ARG A 84 19.52 18.53 1.15
N LEU A 85 18.96 18.37 -0.06
CA LEU A 85 17.53 18.52 -0.34
C LEU A 85 17.04 17.50 -1.38
N GLU A 86 17.68 16.32 -1.38
CA GLU A 86 17.26 15.18 -2.18
C GLU A 86 16.84 14.07 -1.20
N LEU A 87 15.53 13.99 -0.95
CA LEU A 87 14.76 12.94 -0.26
C LEU A 87 15.59 11.90 0.54
N GLY A 88 15.55 11.96 1.87
CA GLY A 88 16.33 11.17 2.86
C GLY A 88 16.22 9.63 2.84
N ALA A 89 15.69 9.04 1.77
CA ALA A 89 15.76 7.62 1.46
C ALA A 89 17.17 7.10 1.15
N TRP A 90 18.17 7.98 1.01
CA TRP A 90 19.61 7.63 0.90
C TRP A 90 20.15 6.78 2.05
N SER A 91 19.42 6.72 3.16
CA SER A 91 19.79 5.90 4.31
C SER A 91 19.23 4.47 4.27
N LEU A 92 18.52 4.08 3.21
CA LEU A 92 18.14 2.68 2.99
C LEU A 92 19.35 1.85 2.57
N ASP A 93 19.55 0.73 3.25
CA ASP A 93 20.61 -0.23 2.97
C ASP A 93 20.02 -1.47 2.28
N PHE A 94 20.17 -1.52 0.96
CA PHE A 94 19.72 -2.63 0.12
C PHE A 94 20.69 -3.84 0.12
N SER A 95 21.78 -3.81 0.90
CA SER A 95 22.68 -4.97 1.04
C SER A 95 22.16 -6.04 2.01
N ARG A 96 21.13 -5.69 2.79
CA ARG A 96 20.41 -6.57 3.71
C ARG A 96 18.91 -6.57 3.40
N PRO A 97 18.14 -7.56 3.90
CA PRO A 97 16.68 -7.46 3.91
C PRO A 97 16.22 -6.18 4.62
N LEU A 98 15.26 -5.49 4.01
CA LEU A 98 14.60 -4.35 4.64
C LEU A 98 13.66 -4.83 5.75
N THR A 99 13.46 -3.99 6.75
CA THR A 99 12.57 -4.27 7.89
C THR A 99 11.31 -3.44 7.82
N VAL A 100 10.17 -4.04 8.21
CA VAL A 100 8.88 -3.36 8.20
C VAL A 100 8.10 -3.55 9.50
N ALA A 101 7.44 -2.47 9.94
CA ALA A 101 6.43 -2.49 10.99
C ALA A 101 5.05 -2.15 10.40
N VAL A 102 4.04 -2.96 10.67
CA VAL A 102 2.68 -2.77 10.15
C VAL A 102 1.72 -2.46 11.30
N GLN A 103 1.16 -1.25 11.29
CA GLN A 103 0.12 -0.87 12.23
C GLN A 103 -1.24 -1.28 11.69
N GLY A 104 -1.97 -2.12 12.42
CA GLY A 104 -3.22 -2.73 11.94
C GLY A 104 -2.99 -4.13 11.37
N PHE A 105 -3.80 -5.07 11.84
CA PHE A 105 -3.75 -6.49 11.45
C PHE A 105 -5.16 -7.01 11.15
N GLY A 106 -5.93 -6.19 10.44
CA GLY A 106 -7.18 -6.55 9.76
C GLY A 106 -6.90 -6.96 8.30
N ASN A 107 -7.91 -6.91 7.42
CA ASN A 107 -7.75 -7.39 6.04
C ASN A 107 -6.57 -6.74 5.29
N VAL A 108 -6.49 -5.41 5.26
CA VAL A 108 -5.42 -4.69 4.55
C VAL A 108 -4.07 -4.94 5.21
N GLY A 109 -3.97 -4.70 6.52
CA GLY A 109 -2.73 -4.86 7.28
C GLY A 109 -2.15 -6.27 7.25
N TYR A 110 -3.00 -7.30 7.33
CA TYR A 110 -2.56 -8.69 7.18
C TYR A 110 -2.06 -8.98 5.77
N ASN A 111 -2.84 -8.66 4.74
CA ASN A 111 -2.46 -8.96 3.35
C ASN A 111 -1.18 -8.23 2.95
N VAL A 112 -1.04 -6.94 3.29
CA VAL A 112 0.21 -6.22 3.00
C VAL A 112 1.39 -6.82 3.78
N ALA A 113 1.24 -7.16 5.06
CA ALA A 113 2.30 -7.81 5.81
C ALA A 113 2.72 -9.14 5.19
N LYS A 114 1.75 -9.98 4.79
CA LYS A 114 1.99 -11.26 4.11
C LYS A 114 2.76 -11.07 2.80
N PHE A 115 2.32 -10.17 1.93
CA PHE A 115 2.98 -9.94 0.65
C PHE A 115 4.38 -9.33 0.79
N LEU A 116 4.60 -8.49 1.81
CA LEU A 116 5.92 -7.95 2.12
C LEU A 116 6.87 -9.07 2.58
N ASP A 117 6.40 -9.98 3.44
CA ASP A 117 7.16 -11.16 3.89
C ASP A 117 7.51 -12.09 2.71
N GLU A 118 6.54 -12.38 1.85
CA GLU A 118 6.73 -13.17 0.60
C GLU A 118 7.70 -12.50 -0.38
N ALA A 119 7.77 -11.16 -0.39
CA ALA A 119 8.71 -10.39 -1.17
C ALA A 119 10.12 -10.27 -0.53
N GLY A 120 10.35 -10.93 0.61
CA GLY A 120 11.64 -10.95 1.31
C GLY A 120 11.91 -9.73 2.20
N ILE A 121 10.89 -8.94 2.52
CA ILE A 121 10.97 -7.85 3.51
C ILE A 121 10.64 -8.42 4.88
N THR A 122 11.56 -8.26 5.83
CA THR A 122 11.42 -8.80 7.18
C THR A 122 10.37 -8.02 7.96
N VAL A 123 9.18 -8.59 8.15
CA VAL A 123 8.16 -8.04 9.05
C VAL A 123 8.64 -8.21 10.48
N VAL A 124 8.90 -7.13 11.21
CA VAL A 124 9.41 -7.18 12.59
C VAL A 124 8.36 -6.80 13.63
N ALA A 125 7.30 -6.11 13.23
CA ALA A 125 6.20 -5.77 14.12
C ALA A 125 4.86 -5.72 13.40
N VAL A 126 3.82 -6.17 14.10
CA VAL A 126 2.42 -6.01 13.70
C VAL A 126 1.58 -5.59 14.91
N SER A 127 0.46 -4.90 14.70
CA SER A 127 -0.45 -4.52 15.78
C SER A 127 -1.92 -4.61 15.41
N ASP A 128 -2.77 -4.71 16.42
CA ASP A 128 -4.21 -4.49 16.30
C ASP A 128 -4.70 -3.46 17.33
N SER A 129 -6.02 -3.38 17.50
CA SER A 129 -6.64 -2.41 18.42
C SER A 129 -6.23 -2.58 19.89
N LYS A 130 -5.67 -3.73 20.28
CA LYS A 130 -5.25 -4.01 21.66
C LYS A 130 -3.74 -3.80 21.89
N GLY A 131 -2.99 -3.45 20.85
CA GLY A 131 -1.54 -3.28 20.89
C GLY A 131 -0.82 -4.12 19.84
N GLY A 132 0.51 -4.16 19.93
CA GLY A 132 1.38 -4.81 18.98
C GLY A 132 2.28 -5.88 19.57
N ILE A 133 2.88 -6.63 18.65
CA ILE A 133 3.99 -7.52 18.94
C ILE A 133 5.20 -7.10 18.10
N TYR A 134 6.37 -7.29 18.66
CA TYR A 134 7.65 -7.03 18.03
C TYR A 134 8.56 -8.25 18.19
N VAL A 135 9.17 -8.66 17.09
CA VAL A 135 10.17 -9.72 17.02
C VAL A 135 11.34 -9.19 16.19
N ARG A 136 12.48 -8.95 16.85
CA ARG A 136 13.66 -8.33 16.21
C ARG A 136 14.11 -9.07 14.95
N ASP A 137 14.04 -10.39 14.97
CA ASP A 137 14.51 -11.25 13.88
C ASP A 137 13.43 -11.59 12.85
N GLY A 138 12.26 -10.95 12.94
CA GLY A 138 11.14 -11.13 12.04
C GLY A 138 10.03 -12.04 12.57
N LEU A 139 8.83 -11.84 12.05
CA LEU A 139 7.62 -12.61 12.31
C LEU A 139 7.00 -13.12 11.01
N SER A 140 6.32 -14.26 11.07
CA SER A 140 5.51 -14.78 9.96
C SER A 140 4.08 -14.25 10.08
N PRO A 141 3.61 -13.39 9.16
CA PRO A 141 2.26 -12.84 9.22
C PRO A 141 1.18 -13.92 9.21
N THR A 142 1.36 -14.97 8.41
CA THR A 142 0.44 -16.11 8.31
C THR A 142 0.33 -16.85 9.65
N LYS A 143 1.46 -17.22 10.28
CA LYS A 143 1.41 -17.91 11.59
C LYS A 143 0.93 -17.01 12.71
N THR A 144 1.25 -15.74 12.69
CA THR A 144 0.72 -14.76 13.64
C THR A 144 -0.80 -14.62 13.50
N LEU A 145 -1.35 -14.64 12.29
CA LEU A 145 -2.81 -14.64 12.08
C LEU A 145 -3.45 -15.93 12.59
N GLU A 146 -2.90 -17.10 12.24
CA GLU A 146 -3.38 -18.40 12.74
C GLU A 146 -3.41 -18.43 14.28
N CYS A 147 -2.36 -17.93 14.92
CA CYS A 147 -2.30 -17.82 16.39
C CYS A 147 -3.37 -16.87 16.92
N LYS A 148 -3.51 -15.66 16.35
CA LYS A 148 -4.53 -14.67 16.76
C LYS A 148 -5.95 -15.22 16.63
N GLN A 149 -6.24 -15.98 15.58
CA GLN A 149 -7.55 -16.61 15.38
C GLN A 149 -7.84 -17.67 16.45
N LYS A 150 -6.82 -18.42 16.90
CA LYS A 150 -6.96 -19.43 17.97
C LYS A 150 -7.07 -18.82 19.36
N THR A 151 -6.28 -17.78 19.66
CA THR A 151 -6.18 -17.20 21.00
C THR A 151 -7.11 -15.99 21.23
N GLY A 152 -7.66 -15.42 20.16
CA GLY A 152 -8.45 -14.19 20.19
C GLY A 152 -7.65 -12.91 20.44
N LYS A 153 -6.30 -12.98 20.50
CA LYS A 153 -5.43 -11.83 20.77
C LYS A 153 -4.06 -11.98 20.09
N LEU A 154 -3.46 -10.85 19.74
CA LEU A 154 -2.13 -10.81 19.14
C LEU A 154 -1.00 -11.06 20.16
N ALA A 155 -1.21 -10.64 21.41
CA ALA A 155 -0.23 -10.83 22.48
C ALA A 155 0.07 -12.31 22.71
N GLY A 156 1.36 -12.68 22.64
CA GLY A 156 1.83 -14.06 22.73
C GLY A 156 2.01 -14.77 21.38
N CYS A 157 1.57 -14.16 20.27
CA CYS A 157 1.69 -14.74 18.93
C CYS A 157 3.03 -14.42 18.25
N TYR A 158 4.13 -14.69 18.94
CA TYR A 158 5.48 -14.50 18.42
C TYR A 158 5.87 -15.69 17.53
N CYS A 159 5.62 -15.61 16.24
CA CYS A 159 5.85 -16.72 15.32
C CYS A 159 6.88 -16.36 14.25
N LYS A 160 7.87 -17.23 14.00
CA LYS A 160 8.85 -17.14 12.90
C LYS A 160 8.97 -18.49 12.20
N GLY A 161 8.82 -18.50 10.88
CA GLY A 161 8.72 -19.75 10.13
C GLY A 161 7.57 -20.61 10.69
N SER A 162 7.86 -21.87 11.04
CA SER A 162 6.89 -22.81 11.62
C SER A 162 6.80 -22.78 13.15
N VAL A 163 7.61 -21.95 13.82
CA VAL A 163 7.73 -21.96 15.30
C VAL A 163 7.07 -20.72 15.89
N CYS A 164 6.11 -20.92 16.79
CA CYS A 164 5.57 -19.89 17.66
C CYS A 164 6.19 -20.01 19.06
N ASP A 165 6.27 -18.89 19.78
CA ASP A 165 7.03 -18.71 21.03
C ASP A 165 8.55 -18.54 20.83
N VAL A 166 8.92 -17.73 19.84
CA VAL A 166 10.32 -17.34 19.67
C VAL A 166 10.82 -16.54 20.89
N LYS A 167 11.89 -17.03 21.52
CA LYS A 167 12.62 -16.29 22.56
C LYS A 167 12.99 -14.90 22.01
N GLY A 168 12.45 -13.84 22.60
CA GLY A 168 12.71 -12.46 22.19
C GLY A 168 11.53 -11.69 21.62
N GLY A 169 10.35 -12.32 21.49
CA GLY A 169 9.11 -11.61 21.22
C GLY A 169 8.70 -10.68 22.37
N LYS A 170 8.27 -9.46 22.04
CA LYS A 170 7.82 -8.44 23.01
C LYS A 170 6.46 -7.90 22.64
N GLN A 171 5.61 -7.71 23.62
CA GLN A 171 4.41 -6.90 23.46
C GLN A 171 4.82 -5.42 23.47
N ILE A 172 4.21 -4.64 22.59
CA ILE A 172 4.41 -3.20 22.46
C ILE A 172 3.07 -2.49 22.28
N THR A 173 3.04 -1.19 22.51
CA THR A 173 1.90 -0.31 22.22
C THR A 173 1.87 0.07 20.73
N ASN A 174 0.75 0.65 20.28
CA ASN A 174 0.65 1.18 18.92
C ASN A 174 1.62 2.37 18.71
N GLU A 175 1.79 3.20 19.73
CA GLU A 175 2.68 4.35 19.73
C GLU A 175 4.15 3.93 19.65
N GLU A 176 4.53 2.88 20.37
CA GLU A 176 5.87 2.30 20.28
C GLU A 176 6.12 1.71 18.89
N LEU A 177 5.13 1.03 18.29
CA LEU A 177 5.25 0.48 16.94
C LEU A 177 5.56 1.57 15.91
N LEU A 178 4.83 2.69 15.95
CA LEU A 178 5.05 3.84 15.06
C LEU A 178 6.45 4.47 15.22
N ALA A 179 7.09 4.28 16.37
CA ALA A 179 8.42 4.82 16.69
C ALA A 179 9.57 3.81 16.51
N LEU A 180 9.28 2.59 16.03
CA LEU A 180 10.30 1.56 15.84
C LEU A 180 11.34 1.97 14.78
N PRO A 181 12.62 1.61 14.98
CA PRO A 181 13.69 1.86 14.00
C PRO A 181 13.64 0.82 12.87
N VAL A 182 12.63 0.92 12.03
CA VAL A 182 12.45 0.08 10.82
C VAL A 182 12.81 0.84 9.56
N ASP A 183 12.94 0.15 8.43
CA ASP A 183 13.14 0.80 7.13
C ASP A 183 11.80 1.34 6.60
N ILE A 184 10.73 0.56 6.74
CA ILE A 184 9.39 0.85 6.23
C ILE A 184 8.37 0.82 7.39
N LEU A 185 7.50 1.82 7.46
CA LEU A 185 6.36 1.86 8.37
C LEU A 185 5.05 1.83 7.56
N VAL A 186 4.12 0.97 7.95
CA VAL A 186 2.86 0.77 7.22
C VAL A 186 1.66 1.06 8.14
N PRO A 187 1.17 2.31 8.21
CA PRO A 187 -0.09 2.60 8.88
C PRO A 187 -1.28 2.06 8.05
N SER A 188 -2.03 1.11 8.61
CA SER A 188 -3.13 0.40 7.94
C SER A 188 -4.38 0.22 8.82
N ALA A 189 -4.49 1.02 9.89
CA ALA A 189 -5.56 0.90 10.89
C ALA A 189 -6.53 2.08 10.88
N LEU A 190 -6.12 3.21 11.44
CA LEU A 190 -6.95 4.39 11.65
C LEU A 190 -6.35 5.60 10.93
N GLU A 191 -7.18 6.61 10.71
CA GLU A 191 -6.76 7.94 10.27
C GLU A 191 -5.96 8.66 11.37
N SER A 192 -5.17 9.67 10.99
CA SER A 192 -4.46 10.59 11.89
C SER A 192 -3.65 9.92 13.01
N VAL A 193 -3.07 8.76 12.74
CA VAL A 193 -2.18 8.03 13.66
C VAL A 193 -0.78 8.62 13.71
N ILE A 194 -0.33 9.26 12.62
CA ILE A 194 0.91 10.02 12.56
C ILE A 194 0.55 11.51 12.55
N THR A 195 0.82 12.19 13.67
CA THR A 195 0.43 13.57 13.92
C THR A 195 1.66 14.44 14.18
N GLY A 196 1.49 15.76 14.18
CA GLY A 196 2.57 16.68 14.59
C GLY A 196 3.21 16.33 15.95
N ALA A 197 2.44 15.72 16.86
CA ALA A 197 2.91 15.32 18.19
C ALA A 197 3.85 14.10 18.19
N ASN A 198 3.74 13.19 17.21
CA ASN A 198 4.54 11.97 17.17
C ASN A 198 5.43 11.83 15.92
N ALA A 199 5.27 12.70 14.91
CA ALA A 199 6.05 12.66 13.67
C ALA A 199 7.56 12.70 13.91
N SER A 200 8.02 13.39 14.96
CA SER A 200 9.44 13.44 15.35
C SER A 200 10.00 12.09 15.84
N ARG A 201 9.13 11.21 16.36
CA ARG A 201 9.48 9.88 16.85
C ARG A 201 9.52 8.81 15.77
N VAL A 202 8.90 9.06 14.61
CA VAL A 202 8.96 8.15 13.45
C VAL A 202 10.41 8.03 12.99
N LYS A 203 10.96 6.81 12.99
CA LYS A 203 12.34 6.51 12.59
C LYS A 203 12.46 5.84 11.22
N ALA A 204 11.32 5.45 10.64
CA ALA A 204 11.24 4.85 9.31
C ALA A 204 11.80 5.77 8.21
N LYS A 205 12.25 5.16 7.12
CA LYS A 205 12.74 5.87 5.92
C LYS A 205 11.66 6.03 4.88
N VAL A 206 10.74 5.07 4.86
CA VAL A 206 9.54 5.07 4.02
C VAL A 206 8.31 4.86 4.90
N VAL A 207 7.26 5.64 4.64
CA VAL A 207 5.92 5.41 5.19
C VAL A 207 5.02 5.00 4.03
N LEU A 208 4.40 3.82 4.11
CA LEU A 208 3.46 3.31 3.12
C LEU A 208 2.04 3.40 3.67
N GLU A 209 1.27 4.37 3.21
CA GLU A 209 -0.06 4.63 3.75
C GLU A 209 -1.12 3.68 3.22
N MET A 210 -1.48 2.68 4.03
CA MET A 210 -2.46 1.67 3.65
C MET A 210 -3.85 1.92 4.25
N ALA A 211 -3.95 2.83 5.23
CA ALA A 211 -5.20 3.45 5.67
C ALA A 211 -5.47 4.74 4.87
N ASN A 212 -6.69 5.26 4.93
CA ASN A 212 -7.01 6.59 4.42
C ASN A 212 -6.64 7.64 5.47
N GLY A 213 -5.90 8.67 5.07
CA GLY A 213 -5.47 9.79 5.91
C GLY A 213 -4.73 9.42 7.20
N PRO A 214 -3.81 8.42 7.25
CA PRO A 214 -3.13 8.06 8.50
C PRO A 214 -2.17 9.14 8.99
N THR A 215 -1.73 10.05 8.11
CA THR A 215 -0.78 11.12 8.42
C THR A 215 -1.46 12.48 8.28
N THR A 216 -1.37 13.30 9.33
CA THR A 216 -1.88 14.69 9.29
C THR A 216 -1.00 15.58 8.40
N PRO A 217 -1.52 16.68 7.82
CA PRO A 217 -0.74 17.62 7.01
C PRO A 217 0.51 18.18 7.74
N GLU A 218 0.40 18.44 9.04
CA GLU A 218 1.51 18.91 9.86
C GLU A 218 2.62 17.86 9.97
N ALA A 219 2.22 16.60 10.18
CA ALA A 219 3.16 15.48 10.22
C ALA A 219 3.84 15.26 8.86
N ASP A 220 3.09 15.34 7.77
CA ASP A 220 3.60 15.18 6.40
C ASP A 220 4.73 16.19 6.12
N THR A 221 4.51 17.45 6.49
CA THR A 221 5.53 18.51 6.37
C THR A 221 6.79 18.19 7.18
N LEU A 222 6.63 17.67 8.41
CA LEU A 222 7.76 17.30 9.27
C LEU A 222 8.52 16.09 8.73
N LEU A 223 7.82 15.06 8.25
CA LEU A 223 8.41 13.87 7.63
C LEU A 223 9.18 14.24 6.37
N TYR A 224 8.59 15.06 5.50
CA TYR A 224 9.22 15.56 4.28
C TYR A 224 10.52 16.33 4.57
N LYS A 225 10.49 17.27 5.53
CA LYS A 225 11.70 18.02 5.96
C LYS A 225 12.81 17.12 6.50
N ARG A 226 12.44 15.98 7.12
CA ARG A 226 13.37 14.96 7.60
C ARG A 226 13.83 14.00 6.51
N GLY A 227 13.31 14.13 5.30
CA GLY A 227 13.63 13.28 4.16
C GLY A 227 12.99 11.89 4.24
N ILE A 228 11.94 11.72 5.03
CA ILE A 228 11.17 10.47 5.05
C ILE A 228 10.24 10.47 3.84
N VAL A 229 10.26 9.39 3.06
CA VAL A 229 9.42 9.25 1.87
C VAL A 229 8.05 8.75 2.31
N VAL A 230 7.02 9.58 2.19
CA VAL A 230 5.63 9.18 2.42
C VAL A 230 5.01 8.80 1.09
N ILE A 231 4.63 7.54 0.94
CA ILE A 231 3.86 7.04 -0.21
C ILE A 231 2.37 7.26 0.15
N PRO A 232 1.69 8.21 -0.51
CA PRO A 232 0.38 8.68 -0.07
C PRO A 232 -0.70 7.63 -0.31
N ASP A 233 -1.67 7.59 0.58
CA ASP A 233 -2.85 6.73 0.55
C ASP A 233 -3.55 6.65 -0.82
N ILE A 234 -3.78 7.81 -1.46
CA ILE A 234 -4.42 7.93 -2.79
C ILE A 234 -3.74 7.08 -3.87
N LEU A 235 -2.45 6.78 -3.71
CA LEU A 235 -1.69 5.87 -4.56
C LEU A 235 -1.57 4.49 -3.92
N ALA A 236 -1.04 4.42 -2.70
CA ALA A 236 -0.63 3.19 -2.03
C ALA A 236 -1.79 2.19 -1.85
N ASN A 237 -2.98 2.65 -1.47
CA ASN A 237 -4.12 1.77 -1.18
C ASN A 237 -5.08 1.59 -2.38
N SER A 238 -4.73 2.15 -3.55
CA SER A 238 -5.61 2.21 -4.73
C SER A 238 -5.81 0.89 -5.47
N GLY A 239 -5.20 -0.21 -5.00
CA GLY A 239 -5.38 -1.52 -5.62
C GLY A 239 -6.83 -2.02 -5.58
N GLY A 240 -7.55 -1.77 -4.49
CA GLY A 240 -8.96 -2.17 -4.35
C GLY A 240 -9.89 -1.45 -5.34
N VAL A 241 -9.69 -0.15 -5.55
CA VAL A 241 -10.46 0.62 -6.56
C VAL A 241 -10.07 0.20 -7.98
N THR A 242 -8.77 -0.07 -8.22
CA THR A 242 -8.28 -0.55 -9.51
C THR A 242 -8.93 -1.88 -9.91
N VAL A 243 -8.96 -2.86 -9.01
CA VAL A 243 -9.64 -4.15 -9.29
C VAL A 243 -11.16 -3.98 -9.40
N SER A 244 -11.75 -2.98 -8.75
CA SER A 244 -13.16 -2.63 -8.97
C SER A 244 -13.39 -2.10 -10.39
N CYS A 245 -12.47 -1.33 -10.96
CA CYS A 245 -12.52 -0.93 -12.37
C CYS A 245 -12.38 -2.12 -13.32
N PHE A 246 -11.51 -3.10 -13.00
CA PHE A 246 -11.43 -4.34 -13.78
C PHE A 246 -12.71 -5.16 -13.71
N GLU A 247 -13.37 -5.22 -12.54
CA GLU A 247 -14.68 -5.87 -12.42
C GLU A 247 -15.70 -5.21 -13.35
N TRP A 248 -15.73 -3.88 -13.39
CA TRP A 248 -16.61 -3.13 -14.28
C TRP A 248 -16.32 -3.44 -15.76
N GLU A 249 -15.06 -3.43 -16.16
CA GLU A 249 -14.62 -3.72 -17.53
C GLU A 249 -14.97 -5.16 -17.96
N GLN A 250 -14.68 -6.14 -17.10
CA GLN A 250 -15.01 -7.55 -17.31
C GLN A 250 -16.52 -7.74 -17.53
N ASN A 251 -17.35 -7.12 -16.68
CA ASN A 251 -18.81 -7.21 -16.81
C ASN A 251 -19.35 -6.55 -18.09
N LEU A 252 -18.76 -5.44 -18.55
CA LEU A 252 -19.15 -4.80 -19.81
C LEU A 252 -18.83 -5.66 -21.04
N LYS A 253 -17.71 -6.40 -20.98
CA LYS A 253 -17.25 -7.28 -22.05
C LYS A 253 -17.81 -8.69 -21.98
N GLY A 254 -18.46 -9.05 -20.86
CA GLY A 254 -18.89 -10.44 -20.60
C GLY A 254 -17.71 -11.39 -20.37
N GLU A 255 -16.58 -10.87 -19.88
CA GLU A 255 -15.36 -11.63 -19.61
C GLU A 255 -15.21 -11.95 -18.13
N HIS A 256 -14.42 -12.99 -17.82
CA HIS A 256 -13.96 -13.29 -16.48
C HIS A 256 -12.48 -13.62 -16.49
N TRP A 257 -11.69 -12.83 -15.77
CA TRP A 257 -10.26 -13.00 -15.68
C TRP A 257 -9.90 -13.84 -14.47
N THR A 258 -8.86 -14.67 -14.62
CA THR A 258 -8.28 -15.40 -13.49
C THR A 258 -7.61 -14.44 -12.52
N LYS A 259 -7.47 -14.84 -11.26
CA LYS A 259 -6.72 -14.11 -10.24
C LYS A 259 -5.33 -13.67 -10.71
N ASP A 260 -4.59 -14.53 -11.40
CA ASP A 260 -3.25 -14.21 -11.90
C ASP A 260 -3.28 -13.12 -12.98
N ALA A 261 -4.27 -13.15 -13.88
CA ALA A 261 -4.45 -12.12 -14.89
C ALA A 261 -4.81 -10.77 -14.25
N VAL A 262 -5.73 -10.77 -13.27
CA VAL A 262 -6.07 -9.58 -12.47
C VAL A 262 -4.83 -9.02 -11.76
N ASN A 263 -4.04 -9.87 -11.11
CA ASN A 263 -2.85 -9.46 -10.37
C ASN A 263 -1.76 -8.90 -11.29
N LYS A 264 -1.60 -9.47 -12.49
CA LYS A 264 -0.67 -8.96 -13.51
C LYS A 264 -1.10 -7.58 -14.04
N GLU A 265 -2.39 -7.39 -14.33
CA GLU A 265 -2.91 -6.10 -14.79
C GLU A 265 -2.84 -5.06 -13.67
N LEU A 266 -3.17 -5.45 -12.43
CA LEU A 266 -3.02 -4.60 -11.25
C LEU A 266 -1.59 -4.08 -11.14
N LYS A 267 -0.59 -4.98 -11.20
CA LYS A 267 0.82 -4.59 -11.16
C LYS A 267 1.16 -3.53 -12.20
N THR A 268 0.77 -3.75 -13.46
CA THR A 268 1.00 -2.82 -14.57
C THR A 268 0.43 -1.43 -14.27
N LYS A 269 -0.81 -1.34 -13.75
CA LYS A 269 -1.45 -0.06 -13.42
C LYS A 269 -0.76 0.64 -12.25
N MET A 270 -0.43 -0.10 -11.18
CA MET A 270 0.18 0.47 -9.98
C MET A 270 1.60 0.98 -10.25
N GLU A 271 2.41 0.24 -11.03
CA GLU A 271 3.75 0.64 -11.43
C GLU A 271 3.73 1.88 -12.34
N ALA A 272 2.83 1.90 -13.34
CA ALA A 272 2.68 3.04 -14.24
C ALA A 272 2.24 4.32 -13.49
N ALA A 273 1.27 4.20 -12.58
CA ALA A 273 0.84 5.32 -11.75
C ALA A 273 1.98 5.85 -10.87
N THR A 274 2.74 4.95 -10.25
CA THR A 274 3.89 5.29 -9.42
C THR A 274 4.96 6.02 -10.21
N GLY A 275 5.31 5.54 -11.41
CA GLY A 275 6.33 6.16 -12.27
C GLY A 275 5.98 7.60 -12.62
N VAL A 276 4.74 7.85 -13.08
CA VAL A 276 4.28 9.21 -13.44
C VAL A 276 4.31 10.16 -12.24
N ILE A 277 3.84 9.70 -11.08
CA ILE A 277 3.83 10.51 -9.86
C ILE A 277 5.27 10.80 -9.39
N TRP A 278 6.13 9.78 -9.42
CA TRP A 278 7.52 9.92 -9.03
C TRP A 278 8.28 10.89 -9.93
N ASP A 279 8.12 10.81 -11.25
CA ASP A 279 8.74 11.77 -12.17
C ASP A 279 8.21 13.20 -11.97
N THR A 280 6.94 13.33 -11.59
CA THR A 280 6.35 14.62 -11.21
C THR A 280 7.02 15.20 -9.96
N THR A 281 7.37 14.37 -8.96
CA THR A 281 8.15 14.86 -7.80
C THR A 281 9.50 15.43 -8.21
N LYS A 282 10.21 14.77 -9.14
CA LYS A 282 11.51 15.24 -9.66
C LYS A 282 11.35 16.56 -10.41
N LYS A 283 10.36 16.62 -11.32
CA LYS A 283 10.10 17.77 -12.17
C LYS A 283 9.72 19.01 -11.36
N LEU A 284 8.84 18.85 -10.37
CA LEU A 284 8.26 19.95 -9.59
C LEU A 284 8.91 20.17 -8.23
N LYS A 285 9.88 19.32 -7.84
CA LYS A 285 10.60 19.38 -6.56
C LYS A 285 9.64 19.45 -5.37
N THR A 286 8.70 18.50 -5.35
CA THR A 286 7.64 18.41 -4.34
C THR A 286 7.58 17.00 -3.77
N ASP A 287 6.77 16.79 -2.73
CA ASP A 287 6.55 15.47 -2.13
C ASP A 287 5.60 14.60 -2.99
N LEU A 288 5.54 13.30 -2.68
CA LEU A 288 4.72 12.35 -3.43
C LEU A 288 3.22 12.61 -3.32
N ARG A 289 2.73 13.11 -2.17
CA ARG A 289 1.30 13.41 -1.99
C ARG A 289 0.90 14.57 -2.90
N THR A 290 1.65 15.68 -2.84
CA THR A 290 1.42 16.84 -3.69
C THR A 290 1.51 16.46 -5.17
N ALA A 291 2.54 15.70 -5.57
CA ALA A 291 2.67 15.21 -6.94
C ALA A 291 1.49 14.32 -7.38
N ALA A 292 0.98 13.45 -6.51
CA ALA A 292 -0.18 12.61 -6.82
C ALA A 292 -1.43 13.45 -7.11
N PHE A 293 -1.70 14.48 -6.30
CA PHE A 293 -2.81 15.41 -6.56
C PHE A 293 -2.61 16.23 -7.83
N ILE A 294 -1.40 16.69 -8.11
CA ILE A 294 -1.10 17.42 -9.36
C ILE A 294 -1.41 16.54 -10.57
N VAL A 295 -0.91 15.29 -10.60
CA VAL A 295 -1.19 14.34 -11.69
C VAL A 295 -2.69 14.08 -11.84
N ALA A 296 -3.41 13.90 -10.73
CA ALA A 296 -4.86 13.68 -10.76
C ALA A 296 -5.62 14.87 -11.34
N LEU A 297 -5.32 16.09 -10.87
CA LEU A 297 -5.96 17.32 -11.34
C LEU A 297 -5.61 17.63 -12.80
N GLU A 298 -4.36 17.43 -13.22
CA GLU A 298 -3.95 17.61 -14.61
C GLU A 298 -4.74 16.71 -15.56
N ARG A 299 -4.97 15.44 -15.20
CA ARG A 299 -5.78 14.50 -16.00
C ARG A 299 -7.23 14.95 -16.12
N ILE A 300 -7.83 15.42 -15.02
CA ILE A 300 -9.21 15.94 -15.02
C ILE A 300 -9.30 17.18 -15.92
N VAL A 301 -8.39 18.14 -15.73
CA VAL A 301 -8.37 19.38 -16.51
C VAL A 301 -8.14 19.11 -18.00
N GLN A 302 -7.28 18.15 -18.35
CA GLN A 302 -7.07 17.74 -19.74
C GLN A 302 -8.33 17.12 -20.37
N ALA A 303 -9.07 16.30 -19.62
CA ALA A 303 -10.31 15.68 -20.11
C ALA A 303 -11.48 16.67 -20.22
N MET A 304 -11.44 17.78 -19.49
CA MET A 304 -12.44 18.86 -19.56
C MET A 304 -12.23 19.83 -20.74
N LYS A 305 -11.07 19.78 -21.40
CA LYS A 305 -10.75 20.60 -22.58
C LYS A 305 -11.19 19.89 -23.86
#